data_AF-A0A0C2MPS4-F1
#
_entry.id   AF-A0A0C2MPS4-F1
#
_cell.length_a   1.000
_cell.length_b   1.000
_cell.length_c   1.000
_cell.angle_alpha   90.00
_cell.angle_beta   90.00
_cell.angle_gamma   90.00
#
_symmetry.space_group_name_H-M   'P 1'
#
loop_
_entity.id
_entity.type
_entity.pdbx_description
1 polymer ?
#
loop_
_entity_poly.entity_id
_entity_poly.type
_entity_poly.pdbx_seq_one_letter_code
_entity_poly.pdbx_strand_id
1 'polypeptide(L)'
;MTELMVKVIKCARQASMPGTICLYAGFYDLLSDCVRFSVEPGQHIDESEVKKLYDKHAHVRRYPRKAYYHAKIFRAISGLMANHTSFDEMRIKWEEVFRSIASHYHLPDHEYLQIYCYFNDLIQRCYRAAYDTRGLYEDVKSLVQERKAANSSMIEAAVNLAEADRDPFIFMWIKAYKDAREGLIGDIIPLLILSIESELPENDELSLAINKSALIVIEQIKLLYRNGFDLTYEDVKKHMKFDPLEEIIKGRSSPSLAKVRACT
;
A
#
# COMPACT_ATOMS: atom_id res chain seq x y z
N MET A 1 -30.36 3.77 -0.34
CA MET A 1 -29.24 4.23 0.51
C MET A 1 -27.89 4.01 -0.16
N THR A 2 -27.54 2.78 -0.58
CA THR A 2 -26.31 2.49 -1.35
C THR A 2 -26.11 3.40 -2.56
N GLU A 3 -27.13 3.58 -3.41
CA GLU A 3 -27.04 4.48 -4.58
C GLU A 3 -26.73 5.93 -4.22
N LEU A 4 -27.36 6.45 -3.16
CA LEU A 4 -27.12 7.81 -2.69
C LEU A 4 -25.66 7.97 -2.28
N MET A 5 -25.14 7.05 -1.45
CA MET A 5 -23.75 7.12 -1.00
C MET A 5 -22.75 6.96 -2.15
N VAL A 6 -23.05 6.14 -3.15
CA VAL A 6 -22.24 6.06 -4.37
C VAL A 6 -22.23 7.40 -5.12
N LYS A 7 -23.39 8.04 -5.32
CA LYS A 7 -23.49 9.37 -5.95
C LYS A 7 -22.71 10.43 -5.16
N VAL A 8 -22.82 10.43 -3.83
CA VAL A 8 -22.11 11.37 -2.94
C VAL A 8 -20.60 11.23 -3.08
N ILE A 9 -20.09 9.99 -3.03
CA ILE A 9 -18.64 9.74 -3.19
C ILE A 9 -18.17 10.12 -4.60
N LYS A 10 -18.95 9.83 -5.65
CA LYS A 10 -18.65 10.28 -7.02
C LYS A 10 -18.53 11.79 -7.11
N CYS A 11 -19.52 12.52 -6.60
CA CYS A 11 -19.49 13.98 -6.56
C CYS A 11 -18.23 14.47 -5.85
N ALA A 12 -17.92 13.93 -4.66
CA ALA A 12 -16.76 14.38 -3.89
C ALA A 12 -15.42 14.14 -4.61
N ARG A 13 -15.32 13.03 -5.35
CA ARG A 13 -14.16 12.73 -6.21
C ARG A 13 -14.00 13.67 -7.40
N GLN A 14 -15.10 14.17 -7.95
CA GLN A 14 -15.10 15.07 -9.11
C GLN A 14 -14.87 16.52 -8.71
N ALA A 15 -15.39 16.94 -7.56
CA ALA A 15 -15.31 18.31 -7.07
C ALA A 15 -13.98 18.65 -6.37
N SER A 16 -13.16 17.66 -6.01
CA SER A 16 -11.92 17.87 -5.25
C SER A 16 -10.83 16.87 -5.66
N MET A 17 -9.61 17.03 -5.11
CA MET A 17 -8.57 16.02 -5.28
C MET A 17 -9.08 14.65 -4.76
N PRO A 18 -8.85 13.55 -5.50
CA PRO A 18 -9.21 12.21 -5.05
C PRO A 18 -8.66 11.94 -3.65
N GLY A 19 -9.56 11.68 -2.70
CA GLY A 19 -9.20 11.38 -1.31
C GLY A 19 -9.46 12.49 -0.30
N THR A 20 -9.93 13.68 -0.72
CA THR A 20 -10.32 14.75 0.22
C THR A 20 -11.39 14.27 1.22
N ILE A 21 -12.36 13.47 0.77
CA ILE A 21 -13.39 12.83 1.62
C ILE A 21 -12.81 11.79 2.61
N CYS A 22 -11.54 11.43 2.47
CA CYS A 22 -10.82 10.50 3.33
C CYS A 22 -9.91 11.19 4.35
N LEU A 23 -9.86 12.52 4.33
CA LEU A 23 -9.22 13.31 5.37
C LEU A 23 -10.08 13.29 6.64
N TYR A 24 -9.44 13.48 7.79
CA TYR A 24 -10.15 13.48 9.07
C TYR A 24 -10.89 14.79 9.35
N ALA A 25 -10.60 15.87 8.61
CA ALA A 25 -11.20 17.19 8.78
C ALA A 25 -11.26 17.95 7.44
N GLY A 26 -12.09 18.99 7.40
CA GLY A 26 -12.10 19.98 6.31
C GLY A 26 -12.87 19.56 5.05
N PHE A 27 -13.69 18.51 5.12
CA PHE A 27 -14.50 18.04 3.99
C PHE A 27 -16.02 18.16 4.23
N TYR A 28 -16.45 18.83 5.31
CA TYR A 28 -17.88 18.99 5.63
C TYR A 28 -18.64 19.71 4.52
N ASP A 29 -18.13 20.85 4.06
CA ASP A 29 -18.78 21.66 3.02
C ASP A 29 -18.91 20.85 1.72
N LEU A 30 -17.82 20.17 1.32
CA LEU A 30 -17.81 19.25 0.19
C LEU A 30 -18.85 18.13 0.34
N LEU A 31 -18.92 17.51 1.52
CA LEU A 31 -19.90 16.45 1.78
C LEU A 31 -21.33 16.99 1.73
N SER A 32 -21.58 18.16 2.32
CA SER A 32 -22.88 18.85 2.33
C SER A 32 -23.36 19.13 0.92
N ASP A 33 -22.52 19.75 0.10
CA ASP A 33 -22.84 20.05 -1.29
C ASP A 33 -23.09 18.75 -2.07
N CYS A 34 -22.22 17.74 -1.91
CA CYS A 34 -22.38 16.48 -2.62
C CYS A 34 -23.61 15.68 -2.21
N VAL A 35 -24.05 15.74 -0.95
CA VAL A 35 -25.33 15.17 -0.53
C VAL A 35 -26.48 15.91 -1.22
N ARG A 36 -26.49 17.24 -1.20
CA ARG A 36 -27.52 18.07 -1.85
C ARG A 36 -27.62 17.83 -3.36
N PHE A 37 -26.50 17.62 -4.04
CA PHE A 37 -26.48 17.33 -5.48
C PHE A 37 -26.85 15.88 -5.81
N SER A 38 -26.80 14.95 -4.84
CA SER A 38 -26.99 13.52 -5.08
C SER A 38 -28.41 13.01 -4.77
N VAL A 39 -29.24 13.81 -4.09
CA VAL A 39 -30.64 13.46 -3.78
C VAL A 39 -31.55 13.59 -5.00
N GLU A 40 -32.63 12.82 -5.03
CA GLU A 40 -33.61 12.91 -6.12
C GLU A 40 -34.41 14.23 -6.04
N PRO A 41 -34.94 14.75 -7.17
CA PRO A 41 -35.78 15.94 -7.17
C PRO A 41 -36.92 15.84 -6.16
N GLY A 42 -37.08 16.88 -5.33
CA GLY A 42 -38.11 16.93 -4.28
C GLY A 42 -37.73 16.23 -2.96
N GLN A 43 -36.56 15.58 -2.88
CA GLN A 43 -36.03 15.08 -1.62
C GLN A 43 -35.15 16.13 -0.94
N HIS A 44 -35.22 16.18 0.39
CA HIS A 44 -34.36 17.01 1.21
C HIS A 44 -33.74 16.16 2.31
N ILE A 45 -32.42 16.27 2.49
CA ILE A 45 -31.70 15.71 3.63
C ILE A 45 -31.33 16.89 4.52
N ASP A 46 -31.79 16.84 5.76
CA ASP A 46 -31.52 17.85 6.77
C ASP A 46 -30.00 17.99 7.00
N GLU A 47 -29.51 19.22 7.12
CA GLU A 47 -28.09 19.49 7.37
C GLU A 47 -27.56 18.80 8.63
N SER A 48 -28.41 18.64 9.65
CA SER A 48 -28.06 17.91 10.87
C SER A 48 -27.75 16.44 10.61
N GLU A 49 -28.39 15.79 9.63
CA GLU A 49 -28.08 14.42 9.22
C GLU A 49 -26.74 14.34 8.49
N VAL A 50 -26.45 15.31 7.61
CA VAL A 50 -25.14 15.38 6.95
C VAL A 50 -24.03 15.65 7.96
N LYS A 51 -24.29 16.51 8.94
CA LYS A 51 -23.36 16.77 10.04
C LYS A 51 -23.11 15.51 10.89
N LYS A 52 -24.15 14.73 11.21
CA LYS A 52 -23.98 13.43 11.89
C LYS A 52 -23.12 12.47 11.08
N LEU A 53 -23.32 12.40 9.76
CA LEU A 53 -22.51 11.59 8.85
C LEU A 53 -21.03 12.03 8.88
N TYR A 54 -20.77 13.34 8.75
CA TYR A 54 -19.44 13.92 8.83
C TYR A 54 -18.77 13.62 10.17
N ASP A 55 -19.43 13.93 11.29
CA ASP A 55 -18.87 13.77 12.63
C ASP A 55 -18.53 12.31 12.93
N LYS A 56 -19.39 11.37 12.51
CA LYS A 56 -19.13 9.93 12.63
C LYS A 56 -17.93 9.48 11.79
N HIS A 57 -17.83 9.90 10.54
CA HIS A 57 -16.69 9.55 9.69
C HIS A 57 -15.39 10.15 10.23
N ALA A 58 -15.40 11.44 10.59
CA ALA A 58 -14.26 12.13 11.19
C ALA A 58 -13.79 11.44 12.49
N HIS A 59 -14.73 11.01 13.35
CA HIS A 59 -14.41 10.27 14.56
C HIS A 59 -13.72 8.93 14.25
N VAL A 60 -14.25 8.16 13.30
CA VAL A 60 -13.64 6.86 12.92
C VAL A 60 -12.28 7.05 12.25
N ARG A 61 -12.08 8.12 11.49
CA ARG A 61 -10.76 8.44 10.90
C ARG A 61 -9.74 8.91 11.93
N ARG A 62 -10.18 9.60 12.98
CA ARG A 62 -9.31 10.02 14.09
C ARG A 62 -8.88 8.85 14.97
N TYR A 63 -9.75 7.85 15.14
CA TYR A 63 -9.50 6.67 15.95
C TYR A 63 -9.73 5.41 15.10
N PRO A 64 -8.87 5.15 14.10
CA PRO A 64 -9.04 4.03 13.21
C PRO A 64 -8.99 2.74 14.01
N ARG A 65 -9.97 1.87 13.75
CA ARG A 65 -9.95 0.48 14.20
C ARG A 65 -9.84 -0.39 12.96
N LYS A 66 -9.38 -1.62 13.16
CA LYS A 66 -9.27 -2.62 12.11
C LYS A 66 -10.60 -2.66 11.34
N ALA A 67 -10.53 -2.38 10.04
CA ALA A 67 -11.73 -2.27 9.23
C ALA A 67 -12.50 -3.59 9.29
N TYR A 68 -13.77 -3.52 9.72
CA TYR A 68 -14.67 -4.68 9.78
C TYR A 68 -14.76 -5.40 8.42
N TYR A 69 -14.62 -4.64 7.34
CA TYR A 69 -14.66 -5.11 5.95
C TYR A 69 -13.32 -5.51 5.36
N HIS A 70 -12.24 -5.54 6.16
CA HIS A 70 -10.88 -5.79 5.68
C HIS A 70 -10.80 -7.03 4.77
N ALA A 71 -11.31 -8.18 5.19
CA ALA A 71 -11.21 -9.42 4.41
C ALA A 71 -11.91 -9.35 3.04
N LYS A 72 -13.03 -8.62 2.95
CA LYS A 72 -13.78 -8.44 1.69
C LYS A 72 -13.05 -7.51 0.74
N ILE A 73 -12.58 -6.38 1.26
CA ILE A 73 -11.82 -5.38 0.50
C ILE A 73 -10.49 -5.98 0.05
N PHE A 74 -9.78 -6.67 0.95
CA PHE A 74 -8.54 -7.40 0.67
C PHE A 74 -8.73 -8.39 -0.48
N ARG A 75 -9.77 -9.23 -0.42
CA ARG A 75 -10.06 -10.22 -1.47
C ARG A 75 -10.37 -9.55 -2.80
N ALA A 76 -11.13 -8.45 -2.78
CA ALA A 76 -11.45 -7.71 -3.99
C ALA A 76 -10.17 -7.16 -4.65
N ILE A 77 -9.30 -6.49 -3.89
CA ILE A 77 -8.03 -5.95 -4.43
C ILE A 77 -7.12 -7.10 -4.90
N SER A 78 -7.00 -8.18 -4.13
CA SER A 78 -6.20 -9.35 -4.51
C SER A 78 -6.69 -9.94 -5.84
N GLY A 79 -8.01 -10.02 -6.05
CA GLY A 79 -8.59 -10.49 -7.31
C GLY A 79 -8.32 -9.55 -8.49
N LEU A 80 -8.31 -8.23 -8.26
CA LEU A 80 -7.94 -7.25 -9.28
C LEU A 80 -6.45 -7.35 -9.66
N MET A 81 -5.57 -7.52 -8.66
CA MET A 81 -4.13 -7.75 -8.87
C MET A 81 -3.87 -9.04 -9.65
N ALA A 82 -4.52 -10.13 -9.28
CA ALA A 82 -4.38 -11.42 -9.98
C ALA A 82 -4.85 -11.35 -11.44
N ASN A 83 -5.74 -10.42 -11.77
CA ASN A 83 -6.19 -10.15 -13.14
C ASN A 83 -5.33 -9.08 -13.85
N HIS A 84 -4.16 -8.72 -13.31
CA HIS A 84 -3.26 -7.71 -13.85
C HIS A 84 -3.93 -6.34 -14.11
N THR A 85 -4.95 -5.99 -13.32
CA THR A 85 -5.60 -4.67 -13.41
C THR A 85 -4.60 -3.60 -12.94
N SER A 86 -4.46 -2.50 -13.67
CA SER A 86 -3.56 -1.41 -13.24
C SER A 86 -4.10 -0.71 -11.98
N PHE A 87 -3.22 -0.09 -11.17
CA PHE A 87 -3.67 0.63 -9.96
C PHE A 87 -4.69 1.74 -10.25
N ASP A 88 -4.56 2.43 -11.39
CA ASP A 88 -5.53 3.45 -11.80
C ASP A 88 -6.89 2.86 -12.15
N GLU A 89 -6.90 1.71 -12.83
CA GLU A 89 -8.13 0.94 -13.08
C GLU A 89 -8.74 0.38 -11.79
N MET A 90 -7.92 -0.06 -10.83
CA MET A 90 -8.44 -0.48 -9.52
C MET A 90 -9.13 0.67 -8.80
N ARG A 91 -8.59 1.89 -8.86
CA ARG A 91 -9.18 3.10 -8.24
C ARG A 91 -10.55 3.46 -8.83
N ILE A 92 -10.83 3.11 -10.09
CA ILE A 92 -12.17 3.34 -10.68
C ILE A 92 -13.15 2.20 -10.35
N LYS A 93 -12.65 1.00 -10.04
CA LYS A 93 -13.47 -0.18 -9.68
C LYS A 93 -14.03 -0.19 -8.25
N TRP A 94 -13.78 0.86 -7.46
CA TRP A 94 -14.31 0.96 -6.09
C TRP A 94 -15.82 0.73 -6.00
N GLU A 95 -16.61 1.18 -7.00
CA GLU A 95 -18.06 1.02 -7.00
C GLU A 95 -18.51 -0.45 -7.06
N GLU A 96 -17.82 -1.26 -7.85
CA GLU A 96 -18.11 -2.70 -7.97
C GLU A 96 -17.86 -3.39 -6.63
N VAL A 97 -16.71 -3.10 -6.02
CA VAL A 97 -16.32 -3.62 -4.69
C VAL A 97 -17.33 -3.20 -3.62
N PHE A 98 -17.77 -1.95 -3.68
CA PHE A 98 -18.76 -1.36 -2.80
C PHE A 98 -20.09 -2.07 -2.85
N ARG A 99 -20.65 -2.19 -4.06
CA ARG A 99 -21.93 -2.84 -4.30
C ARG A 99 -21.86 -4.29 -3.86
N SER A 100 -20.73 -4.96 -4.09
CA SER A 100 -20.50 -6.33 -3.62
C SER A 100 -20.48 -6.45 -2.09
N ILE A 101 -19.98 -5.45 -1.36
CA ILE A 101 -20.02 -5.47 0.12
C ILE A 101 -21.43 -5.15 0.60
N ALA A 102 -22.05 -4.09 0.06
CA ALA A 102 -23.40 -3.67 0.42
C ALA A 102 -24.48 -4.74 0.15
N SER A 103 -24.26 -5.64 -0.82
CA SER A 103 -25.19 -6.75 -1.06
C SER A 103 -25.16 -7.85 0.01
N HIS A 104 -24.12 -7.89 0.85
CA HIS A 104 -23.95 -8.90 1.90
C HIS A 104 -24.10 -8.34 3.31
N TYR A 105 -24.09 -7.01 3.48
CA TYR A 105 -24.11 -6.34 4.78
C TYR A 105 -25.07 -5.16 4.77
N HIS A 106 -25.80 -4.98 5.87
CA HIS A 106 -26.53 -3.74 6.10
C HIS A 106 -25.55 -2.66 6.56
N LEU A 107 -25.17 -1.76 5.66
CA LEU A 107 -24.21 -0.69 5.91
C LEU A 107 -24.92 0.60 6.34
N PRO A 108 -24.65 1.14 7.54
CA PRO A 108 -24.96 2.54 7.87
C PRO A 108 -24.21 3.52 6.96
N ASP A 109 -24.77 4.72 6.74
CA ASP A 109 -24.25 5.71 5.78
C ASP A 109 -22.74 6.02 5.94
N HIS A 110 -22.30 6.23 7.19
CA HIS A 110 -20.88 6.52 7.47
C HIS A 110 -19.92 5.38 7.12
N GLU A 111 -20.39 4.13 7.07
CA GLU A 111 -19.54 2.99 6.71
C GLU A 111 -19.23 2.94 5.22
N TYR A 112 -20.07 3.52 4.36
CA TYR A 112 -19.73 3.67 2.94
C TYR A 112 -18.49 4.55 2.74
N LEU A 113 -18.39 5.66 3.48
CA LEU A 113 -17.20 6.50 3.43
C LEU A 113 -15.96 5.76 3.97
N GLN A 114 -16.13 4.96 5.01
CA GLN A 114 -15.04 4.16 5.58
C GLN A 114 -14.52 3.10 4.61
N ILE A 115 -15.41 2.32 3.99
CA ILE A 115 -15.03 1.31 2.98
C ILE A 115 -14.26 2.00 1.84
N TYR A 116 -14.61 3.24 1.50
CA TYR A 116 -14.08 3.94 0.31
C TYR A 116 -12.65 4.35 0.61
N CYS A 117 -12.50 4.98 1.76
CA CYS A 117 -11.21 5.44 2.23
C CYS A 117 -10.29 4.27 2.55
N TYR A 118 -10.81 3.18 3.09
CA TYR A 118 -10.04 1.97 3.34
C TYR A 118 -9.58 1.30 2.03
N PHE A 119 -10.47 1.16 1.05
CA PHE A 119 -10.12 0.63 -0.28
C PHE A 119 -9.03 1.47 -0.96
N ASN A 120 -9.17 2.79 -0.96
CA ASN A 120 -8.17 3.69 -1.55
C ASN A 120 -6.84 3.67 -0.77
N ASP A 121 -6.87 3.61 0.56
CA ASP A 121 -5.65 3.50 1.37
C ASP A 121 -4.90 2.21 1.07
N LEU A 122 -5.61 1.08 0.93
CA LEU A 122 -5.01 -0.19 0.54
C LEU A 122 -4.37 -0.11 -0.85
N ILE A 123 -5.09 0.40 -1.85
CA ILE A 123 -4.52 0.58 -3.19
C ILE A 123 -3.31 1.50 -3.16
N GLN A 124 -3.36 2.61 -2.43
CA GLN A 124 -2.25 3.56 -2.37
C GLN A 124 -1.00 2.94 -1.73
N ARG A 125 -1.17 2.13 -0.69
CA ARG A 125 -0.07 1.41 -0.04
C ARG A 125 0.56 0.38 -0.98
N CYS A 126 -0.26 -0.34 -1.75
CA CYS A 126 0.23 -1.29 -2.75
C CYS A 126 0.96 -0.56 -3.88
N TYR A 127 0.34 0.46 -4.47
CA TYR A 127 0.94 1.31 -5.49
C TYR A 127 2.31 1.84 -5.04
N ARG A 128 2.41 2.33 -3.80
CA ARG A 128 3.67 2.81 -3.25
C ARG A 128 4.70 1.69 -3.11
N ALA A 129 4.31 0.52 -2.63
CA ALA A 129 5.19 -0.65 -2.51
C ALA A 129 5.76 -1.08 -3.87
N ALA A 130 4.87 -1.19 -4.87
CA ALA A 130 5.19 -1.42 -6.26
C ALA A 130 6.20 -0.39 -6.78
N TYR A 131 5.89 0.89 -6.61
CA TYR A 131 6.72 2.01 -7.09
C TYR A 131 8.11 2.03 -6.44
N ASP A 132 8.18 1.98 -5.11
CA ASP A 132 9.43 2.01 -4.34
C ASP A 132 10.30 0.79 -4.70
N THR A 133 9.69 -0.38 -4.90
CA THR A 133 10.42 -1.61 -5.27
C THR A 133 10.92 -1.59 -6.71
N ARG A 134 10.17 -0.96 -7.63
CA ARG A 134 10.63 -0.76 -9.00
C ARG A 134 11.84 0.19 -9.06
N GLY A 135 11.86 1.24 -8.23
CA GLY A 135 13.02 2.13 -8.07
C GLY A 135 14.26 1.34 -7.65
N LEU A 136 14.13 0.59 -6.55
CA LEU A 136 15.18 -0.30 -6.05
C LEU A 136 15.67 -1.29 -7.11
N TYR A 137 14.77 -1.88 -7.89
CA TYR A 137 15.13 -2.80 -8.98
C TYR A 137 15.98 -2.11 -10.05
N GLU A 138 15.58 -0.93 -10.54
CA GLU A 138 16.33 -0.22 -11.57
C GLU A 138 17.69 0.28 -11.07
N ASP A 139 17.77 0.73 -9.81
CA ASP A 139 19.02 1.18 -9.21
C ASP A 139 20.02 0.03 -8.99
N VAL A 140 19.55 -1.11 -8.51
CA VAL A 140 20.42 -2.30 -8.35
C VAL A 140 20.82 -2.88 -9.72
N LYS A 141 19.93 -2.85 -10.70
CA LYS A 141 20.22 -3.26 -12.08
C LYS A 141 21.28 -2.35 -12.71
N SER A 142 21.18 -1.04 -12.50
CA SER A 142 22.20 -0.05 -12.90
C SER A 142 23.55 -0.36 -12.25
N LEU A 143 23.58 -0.61 -10.94
CA LEU A 143 24.79 -1.04 -10.23
C LEU A 143 25.43 -2.29 -10.84
N VAL A 144 24.62 -3.31 -11.19
CA VAL A 144 25.11 -4.53 -11.85
C VAL A 144 25.71 -4.22 -13.22
N GLN A 145 25.14 -3.28 -13.98
CA GLN A 145 25.66 -2.85 -15.29
C GLN A 145 26.99 -2.08 -15.15
N GLU A 146 27.07 -1.12 -14.23
CA GLU A 146 28.31 -0.34 -14.00
C GLU A 146 29.48 -1.21 -13.55
N ARG A 147 29.19 -2.25 -12.75
CA ARG A 147 30.21 -3.25 -12.37
C ARG A 147 30.69 -4.08 -13.55
N LYS A 148 29.82 -4.43 -14.49
CA LYS A 148 30.20 -5.13 -15.72
C LYS A 148 31.05 -4.23 -16.62
N ALA A 149 30.80 -2.93 -16.62
CA ALA A 149 31.58 -1.94 -17.36
C ALA A 149 32.92 -1.55 -16.69
N ALA A 150 33.18 -2.01 -15.46
CA ALA A 150 34.35 -1.67 -14.66
C ALA A 150 34.56 -0.16 -14.44
N ASN A 151 33.48 0.61 -14.36
CA ASN A 151 33.52 2.06 -14.19
C ASN A 151 33.55 2.44 -12.70
N SER A 152 34.75 2.56 -12.12
CA SER A 152 34.92 2.72 -10.67
C SER A 152 34.18 3.92 -10.06
N SER A 153 34.14 5.06 -10.76
CA SER A 153 33.42 6.26 -10.26
C SER A 153 31.91 6.09 -10.28
N MET A 154 31.37 5.40 -11.28
CA MET A 154 29.93 5.16 -11.39
C MET A 154 29.46 4.04 -10.45
N ILE A 155 30.32 3.07 -10.15
CA ILE A 155 30.01 2.00 -9.19
C ILE A 155 29.72 2.58 -7.80
N GLU A 156 30.55 3.51 -7.31
CA GLU A 156 30.32 4.12 -5.98
C GLU A 156 28.99 4.89 -5.93
N ALA A 157 28.69 5.69 -6.96
CA ALA A 157 27.42 6.39 -7.08
C ALA A 157 26.22 5.43 -7.12
N ALA A 158 26.31 4.34 -7.90
CA ALA A 158 25.25 3.35 -8.01
C ALA A 158 25.05 2.53 -6.73
N VAL A 159 26.11 2.26 -5.94
CA VAL A 159 26.00 1.65 -4.62
C VAL A 159 25.21 2.57 -3.68
N ASN A 160 25.54 3.85 -3.63
CA ASN A 160 24.87 4.81 -2.76
C ASN A 160 23.38 4.94 -3.09
N LEU A 161 23.01 4.93 -4.38
CA LEU A 161 21.61 4.94 -4.83
C LEU A 161 20.88 3.66 -4.40
N ALA A 162 21.44 2.49 -4.69
CA ALA A 162 20.83 1.22 -4.30
C ALA A 162 20.69 1.06 -2.77
N GLU A 163 21.64 1.58 -1.97
CA GLU A 163 21.50 1.63 -0.51
C GLU A 163 20.41 2.61 -0.07
N ALA A 164 20.34 3.80 -0.68
CA ALA A 164 19.32 4.80 -0.39
C ALA A 164 17.90 4.32 -0.68
N ASP A 165 17.70 3.45 -1.67
CA ASP A 165 16.40 2.85 -2.02
C ASP A 165 16.07 1.60 -1.18
N ARG A 166 17.09 0.88 -0.68
CA ARG A 166 16.89 -0.28 0.22
C ARG A 166 16.27 0.14 1.56
N ASP A 167 16.64 1.30 2.09
CA ASP A 167 16.17 1.74 3.42
C ASP A 167 14.65 2.04 3.43
N PRO A 168 14.06 2.80 2.48
CA PRO A 168 12.62 2.94 2.29
C PRO A 168 11.89 1.60 2.10
N PHE A 169 12.49 0.66 1.36
CA PHE A 169 11.94 -0.68 1.18
C PHE A 169 11.79 -1.41 2.52
N ILE A 170 12.82 -1.41 3.38
CA ILE A 170 12.75 -2.00 4.72
C ILE A 170 11.73 -1.25 5.59
N PHE A 171 11.76 0.09 5.57
CA PHE A 171 10.87 0.92 6.37
C PHE A 171 9.38 0.68 6.06
N MET A 172 9.05 0.44 4.78
CA MET A 172 7.69 0.11 4.36
C MET A 172 7.17 -1.14 5.07
N TRP A 173 7.96 -2.20 5.15
CA TRP A 173 7.58 -3.44 5.84
C TRP A 173 7.41 -3.24 7.35
N ILE A 174 8.30 -2.48 7.98
CA ILE A 174 8.20 -2.12 9.40
C ILE A 174 6.87 -1.42 9.66
N LYS A 175 6.56 -0.40 8.84
CA LYS A 175 5.33 0.38 8.96
C LYS A 175 4.09 -0.49 8.75
N ALA A 176 4.07 -1.33 7.72
CA ALA A 176 2.94 -2.23 7.46
C ALA A 176 2.69 -3.19 8.63
N TYR A 177 3.75 -3.76 9.20
CA TYR A 177 3.63 -4.65 10.35
C TYR A 177 3.16 -3.91 11.62
N LYS A 178 3.71 -2.71 11.89
CA LYS A 178 3.29 -1.85 13.00
C LYS A 178 1.81 -1.49 12.88
N ASP A 179 1.39 -0.96 11.74
CA ASP A 179 0.00 -0.58 11.49
C ASP A 179 -0.96 -1.76 11.68
N ALA A 180 -0.57 -2.97 11.25
CA ALA A 180 -1.36 -4.19 11.42
C ALA A 180 -1.46 -4.63 12.89
N ARG A 181 -0.35 -4.56 13.63
CA ARG A 181 -0.28 -4.93 15.06
C ARG A 181 -1.10 -3.98 15.93
N GLU A 182 -1.04 -2.69 15.64
CA GLU A 182 -1.79 -1.64 16.34
C GLU A 182 -3.27 -1.62 15.93
N GLY A 183 -3.66 -2.45 14.95
CA GLY A 183 -5.03 -2.54 14.48
C GLY A 183 -5.49 -1.30 13.70
N LEU A 184 -4.56 -0.49 13.19
CA LEU A 184 -4.86 0.64 12.30
C LEU A 184 -5.32 0.15 10.93
N ILE A 185 -4.76 -0.98 10.49
CA ILE A 185 -5.06 -1.67 9.25
C ILE A 185 -5.15 -3.18 9.52
N GLY A 186 -5.85 -3.94 8.67
CA GLY A 186 -5.72 -5.40 8.71
C GLY A 186 -4.35 -5.87 8.20
N ASP A 187 -4.07 -7.17 8.25
CA ASP A 187 -2.81 -7.69 7.72
C ASP A 187 -2.77 -7.52 6.20
N ILE A 188 -1.90 -6.63 5.73
CA ILE A 188 -1.73 -6.31 4.31
C ILE A 188 -0.44 -6.87 3.74
N ILE A 189 0.41 -7.52 4.54
CA ILE A 189 1.70 -8.03 4.08
C ILE A 189 1.56 -8.90 2.83
N PRO A 190 0.60 -9.85 2.75
CA PRO A 190 0.47 -10.66 1.53
C PRO A 190 0.06 -9.83 0.31
N LEU A 191 -0.71 -8.75 0.50
CA LEU A 191 -1.10 -7.86 -0.59
C LEU A 191 0.08 -7.03 -1.10
N LEU A 192 0.97 -6.60 -0.20
CA LEU A 192 2.20 -5.91 -0.57
C LEU A 192 3.16 -6.81 -1.35
N ILE A 193 3.27 -8.10 -0.96
CA ILE A 193 4.06 -9.09 -1.71
C ILE A 193 3.52 -9.23 -3.14
N LEU A 194 2.22 -9.47 -3.29
CA LEU A 194 1.59 -9.58 -4.62
C LEU A 194 1.80 -8.32 -5.48
N SER A 195 1.70 -7.15 -4.86
CA SER A 195 1.94 -5.87 -5.51
C SER A 195 3.39 -5.68 -5.99
N ILE A 196 4.36 -6.25 -5.28
CA ILE A 196 5.77 -6.19 -5.66
C ILE A 196 6.04 -7.18 -6.79
N GLU A 197 5.53 -8.41 -6.64
CA GLU A 197 5.68 -9.46 -7.64
C GLU A 197 5.07 -9.06 -9.00
N SER A 198 4.00 -8.25 -9.02
CA SER A 198 3.39 -7.78 -10.26
C SER A 198 4.22 -6.75 -11.04
N GLU A 199 5.16 -6.06 -10.40
CA GLU A 199 6.01 -5.04 -11.05
C GLU A 199 7.38 -5.57 -11.45
N LEU A 200 7.83 -6.64 -10.81
CA LEU A 200 9.15 -7.21 -11.01
C LEU A 200 9.15 -8.19 -12.19
N PRO A 201 10.18 -8.18 -13.05
CA PRO A 201 10.28 -9.17 -14.13
C PRO A 201 10.27 -10.61 -13.60
N GLU A 202 9.45 -11.45 -14.22
CA GLU A 202 9.36 -12.87 -13.88
C GLU A 202 10.68 -13.60 -14.17
N ASN A 203 11.07 -14.50 -13.26
CA ASN A 203 12.27 -15.35 -13.37
C ASN A 203 13.61 -14.58 -13.48
N ASP A 204 13.62 -13.28 -13.17
CA ASP A 204 14.85 -12.50 -13.07
C ASP A 204 15.53 -12.68 -11.71
N GLU A 205 16.86 -12.81 -11.72
CA GLU A 205 17.62 -13.09 -10.51
C GLU A 205 17.62 -11.94 -9.49
N LEU A 206 17.58 -10.69 -9.97
CA LEU A 206 17.47 -9.53 -9.10
C LEU A 206 16.06 -9.45 -8.50
N SER A 207 15.02 -9.73 -9.30
CA SER A 207 13.65 -9.84 -8.78
C SER A 207 13.55 -10.91 -7.68
N LEU A 208 14.18 -12.07 -7.88
CA LEU A 208 14.24 -13.14 -6.86
C LEU A 208 14.99 -12.68 -5.59
N ALA A 209 16.09 -11.93 -5.74
CA ALA A 209 16.84 -11.39 -4.61
C ALA A 209 16.02 -10.37 -3.81
N ILE A 210 15.32 -9.45 -4.48
CA ILE A 210 14.43 -8.47 -3.84
C ILE A 210 13.30 -9.17 -3.09
N ASN A 211 12.62 -10.14 -3.71
CA ASN A 211 11.55 -10.90 -3.07
C ASN A 211 12.06 -11.68 -1.85
N LYS A 212 13.22 -12.33 -1.95
CA LYS A 212 13.84 -13.03 -0.82
C LYS A 212 14.24 -12.05 0.30
N SER A 213 14.73 -10.87 -0.06
CA SER A 213 15.03 -9.80 0.90
C SER A 213 13.77 -9.36 1.66
N ALA A 214 12.64 -9.14 0.98
CA ALA A 214 11.35 -8.83 1.62
C ALA A 214 10.97 -9.89 2.67
N LEU A 215 11.09 -11.17 2.33
CA LEU A 215 10.77 -12.27 3.25
C LEU A 215 11.68 -12.25 4.50
N ILE A 216 12.98 -12.01 4.31
CA ILE A 216 13.94 -11.87 5.42
C ILE A 216 13.57 -10.67 6.29
N VAL A 217 13.27 -9.51 5.70
CA VAL A 217 12.82 -8.31 6.43
C VAL A 217 11.61 -8.63 7.30
N ILE A 218 10.58 -9.27 6.74
CA ILE A 218 9.34 -9.63 7.46
C ILE A 218 9.65 -10.58 8.62
N GLU A 219 10.52 -11.57 8.42
CA GLU A 219 10.94 -12.49 9.47
C GLU A 219 11.66 -11.76 10.61
N GLN A 220 12.62 -10.89 10.28
CA GLN A 220 13.37 -10.13 11.28
C GLN A 220 12.45 -9.17 12.05
N ILE A 221 11.52 -8.49 11.38
CA ILE A 221 10.52 -7.64 12.05
C ILE A 221 9.74 -8.46 13.09
N LYS A 222 9.22 -9.63 12.73
CA LYS A 222 8.46 -10.50 13.66
C LYS A 222 9.28 -10.94 14.88
N LEU A 223 10.59 -11.14 14.71
CA LEU A 223 11.48 -11.51 15.80
C LEU A 223 11.82 -10.32 16.70
N LEU A 224 12.11 -9.16 16.12
CA LEU A 224 12.61 -7.98 16.84
C LEU A 224 11.50 -7.19 17.55
N TYR A 225 10.28 -7.15 16.99
CA TYR A 225 9.15 -6.41 17.57
C TYR A 225 8.65 -6.98 18.92
N ARG A 226 9.19 -8.12 19.37
CA ARG A 226 8.83 -8.77 20.65
C ARG A 226 9.00 -7.86 21.87
N ASN A 227 9.88 -6.85 21.78
CA ASN A 227 10.24 -6.01 22.92
C ASN A 227 9.39 -4.73 23.09
N GLY A 228 8.37 -4.52 22.24
CA GLY A 228 7.46 -3.38 22.39
C GLY A 228 8.05 -2.01 22.04
N PHE A 229 9.29 -1.96 21.55
CA PHE A 229 9.93 -0.76 21.02
C PHE A 229 9.64 -0.60 19.52
N ASP A 230 9.62 0.65 19.08
CA ASP A 230 9.58 0.98 17.65
C ASP A 230 10.88 0.51 16.99
N LEU A 231 10.75 -0.25 15.90
CA LEU A 231 11.89 -0.71 15.11
C LEU A 231 12.30 0.39 14.12
N THR A 232 13.60 0.66 14.06
CA THR A 232 14.18 1.42 12.94
C THR A 232 14.59 0.47 11.82
N TYR A 233 14.76 0.99 10.59
CA TYR A 233 15.30 0.17 9.50
C TYR A 233 16.72 -0.31 9.80
N GLU A 234 17.53 0.49 10.52
CA GLU A 234 18.86 0.10 10.98
C GLU A 234 18.84 -1.09 11.95
N ASP A 235 17.84 -1.14 12.84
CA ASP A 235 17.69 -2.29 13.74
C ASP A 235 17.42 -3.56 12.93
N VAL A 236 16.52 -3.50 11.95
CA VAL A 236 16.22 -4.64 11.08
C VAL A 236 17.44 -5.03 10.23
N LYS A 237 18.08 -4.07 9.56
CA LYS A 237 19.22 -4.26 8.65
C LYS A 237 20.39 -5.00 9.32
N LYS A 238 20.71 -4.69 10.58
CA LYS A 238 21.75 -5.39 11.38
C LYS A 238 21.48 -6.89 11.55
N HIS A 239 20.23 -7.32 11.45
CA HIS A 239 19.81 -8.71 11.65
C HIS A 239 19.50 -9.46 10.35
N MET A 240 19.55 -8.80 9.19
CA MET A 240 19.34 -9.40 7.87
C MET A 240 20.57 -10.18 7.38
N LYS A 241 20.98 -11.21 8.14
CA LYS A 241 22.10 -12.07 7.72
C LYS A 241 21.75 -12.81 6.43
N PHE A 242 22.71 -12.89 5.51
CA PHE A 242 22.55 -13.57 4.21
C PHE A 242 21.45 -12.96 3.32
N ASP A 243 21.22 -11.65 3.44
CA ASP A 243 20.35 -10.94 2.51
C ASP A 243 20.98 -10.91 1.11
N PRO A 244 20.40 -11.61 0.11
CA PRO A 244 20.96 -11.63 -1.24
C PRO A 244 21.01 -10.24 -1.87
N LEU A 245 20.09 -9.34 -1.50
CA LEU A 245 20.10 -7.97 -2.00
C LEU A 245 21.31 -7.20 -1.44
N GLU A 246 21.67 -7.40 -0.18
CA GLU A 246 22.88 -6.82 0.40
C GLU A 246 24.15 -7.36 -0.24
N GLU A 247 24.20 -8.66 -0.53
CA GLU A 247 25.34 -9.27 -1.22
C GLU A 247 25.51 -8.66 -2.62
N ILE A 248 24.41 -8.44 -3.34
CA ILE A 248 24.43 -7.73 -4.62
C ILE A 248 24.87 -6.28 -4.41
N ILE A 249 24.38 -5.56 -3.42
CA ILE A 249 24.73 -4.14 -3.24
C ILE A 249 26.18 -3.95 -2.78
N LYS A 250 26.70 -4.78 -1.87
CA LYS A 250 28.04 -4.62 -1.27
C LYS A 250 29.15 -5.43 -1.95
N GLY A 251 28.79 -6.42 -2.78
CA GLY A 251 29.75 -7.33 -3.42
C GLY A 251 30.78 -6.61 -4.29
N ARG A 252 32.08 -6.89 -4.09
CA ARG A 252 33.20 -6.25 -4.81
C ARG A 252 33.47 -6.81 -6.21
N SER A 253 32.67 -7.76 -6.69
CA SER A 253 32.92 -8.44 -7.97
C SER A 253 31.59 -8.82 -8.59
N SER A 254 31.45 -8.63 -9.90
CA SER A 254 30.29 -9.12 -10.65
C SER A 254 30.03 -10.58 -10.26
N PRO A 255 28.89 -10.91 -9.62
CA PRO A 255 28.58 -12.31 -9.44
C PRO A 255 28.28 -12.82 -10.83
N SER A 256 28.92 -13.93 -11.23
CA SER A 256 28.14 -14.91 -11.98
C SER A 256 26.94 -15.22 -11.08
N LEU A 257 25.85 -14.52 -11.38
CA LEU A 257 24.54 -14.53 -10.74
C LEU A 257 24.06 -15.98 -10.45
N ALA A 258 24.51 -16.92 -11.28
CA ALA A 258 24.48 -18.37 -11.12
C ALA A 258 24.80 -18.97 -9.72
N LYS A 259 25.58 -18.31 -8.83
CA LYS A 259 25.88 -18.86 -7.49
C LYS A 259 24.72 -18.76 -6.50
N VAL A 260 23.71 -17.92 -6.73
CA VAL A 260 22.54 -17.81 -5.84
C VAL A 260 21.65 -19.06 -5.90
N ARG A 261 21.72 -19.84 -6.99
CA ARG A 261 21.03 -21.14 -7.14
C ARG A 261 21.57 -22.27 -6.25
N ALA A 262 22.76 -22.12 -5.65
CA ALA A 262 23.41 -23.22 -4.94
C ALA A 262 23.04 -23.32 -3.44
N CYS A 263 22.21 -22.42 -2.92
CA CYS A 263 21.82 -22.36 -1.50
C CYS A 263 20.30 -22.52 -1.27
N THR A 264 19.66 -23.40 -2.05
CA THR A 264 18.34 -23.99 -1.79
C THR A 264 18.50 -25.47 -1.55
#